data_AF-A0A0D3C928-F1
#
_entry.id   AF-A0A0D3C928-F1
#
_cell.length_a   1.000
_cell.length_b   1.000
_cell.length_c   1.000
_cell.angle_alpha   90.00
_cell.angle_beta   90.00
_cell.angle_gamma   90.00
#
_symmetry.space_group_name_H-M   'P 1'
#
loop_
_entity.id
_entity.type
_entity.pdbx_description
1 polymer ?
#
loop_
_entity_poly.entity_id
_entity_poly.type
_entity_poly.pdbx_seq_one_letter_code
_entity_poly.pdbx_strand_id
1 'polypeptide(L)'
;MANTQNLVVFFLVVILSASMFNTNILVSGGKHEDKIKYTYCTDTLCSDSYLPHMCFFDCTSKKFQTGTCIVPSPNAPLRCCCGNL
;
A
#
# COMPACT_ATOMS: atom_id res chain seq x y z
N MET A 1 -8.39 -45.41 -5.21
CA MET A 1 -7.30 -44.45 -4.95
C MET A 1 -7.53 -43.22 -5.83
N ALA A 2 -8.46 -42.34 -5.44
CA ALA A 2 -8.86 -41.17 -6.25
C ALA A 2 -9.17 -39.92 -5.39
N ASN A 3 -9.43 -40.07 -4.08
CA ASN A 3 -9.81 -38.97 -3.20
C ASN A 3 -8.65 -38.15 -2.63
N THR A 4 -7.47 -38.75 -2.43
CA THR A 4 -6.32 -38.04 -1.84
C THR A 4 -5.70 -37.05 -2.82
N GLN A 5 -5.73 -37.38 -4.12
CA GLN A 5 -5.11 -36.57 -5.18
C GLN A 5 -5.85 -35.24 -5.39
N ASN A 6 -7.19 -35.25 -5.40
CA ASN A 6 -7.99 -34.02 -5.49
C ASN A 6 -7.82 -33.11 -4.26
N LEU A 7 -7.62 -33.70 -3.09
CA LEU A 7 -7.50 -32.97 -1.84
C LEU A 7 -6.15 -32.22 -1.77
N VAL A 8 -5.07 -32.84 -2.23
CA VAL A 8 -3.75 -32.20 -2.37
C VAL A 8 -3.77 -31.08 -3.41
N VAL A 9 -4.42 -31.30 -4.56
CA VAL A 9 -4.57 -30.26 -5.59
C VAL A 9 -5.37 -29.07 -5.05
N PHE A 10 -6.44 -29.30 -4.30
CA PHE A 10 -7.24 -28.24 -3.69
C PHE A 10 -6.42 -27.39 -2.72
N PHE A 11 -5.65 -28.02 -1.83
CA PHE A 11 -4.76 -27.29 -0.92
C PHE A 11 -3.66 -26.51 -1.67
N LEU A 12 -3.09 -27.09 -2.72
CA LEU A 12 -2.10 -26.41 -3.56
C LEU A 12 -2.67 -25.14 -4.22
N VAL A 13 -3.91 -25.19 -4.74
CA VAL A 13 -4.57 -24.01 -5.34
C VAL A 13 -4.85 -22.92 -4.30
N VAL A 14 -5.26 -23.30 -3.08
CA VAL A 14 -5.49 -22.35 -1.98
C VAL A 14 -4.18 -21.70 -1.51
N ILE A 15 -3.09 -22.47 -1.40
CA ILE A 15 -1.77 -21.94 -1.03
C ILE A 15 -1.20 -21.06 -2.15
N LEU A 16 -1.32 -21.46 -3.42
CA LEU A 16 -0.88 -20.65 -4.57
C LEU A 16 -1.61 -19.32 -4.64
N SER A 17 -2.93 -19.34 -4.44
CA SER A 17 -3.73 -18.10 -4.44
C SER A 17 -3.34 -17.20 -3.28
N ALA A 18 -3.21 -17.72 -2.05
CA ALA A 18 -2.73 -16.95 -0.90
C ALA A 18 -1.30 -16.38 -1.06
N SER A 19 -0.42 -17.11 -1.76
CA SER A 19 0.94 -16.66 -2.09
C SER A 19 0.96 -15.51 -3.10
N MET A 20 0.07 -15.53 -4.10
CA MET A 20 -0.07 -14.42 -5.06
C MET A 20 -0.54 -13.11 -4.42
N PHE A 21 -1.19 -13.17 -3.25
CA PHE A 21 -1.65 -11.97 -2.53
C PHE A 21 -0.58 -11.28 -1.69
N ASN A 22 0.63 -11.85 -1.54
CA ASN A 22 1.60 -11.29 -0.59
C ASN A 22 3.05 -11.36 -1.06
N THR A 23 3.42 -10.45 -1.97
CA THR A 23 4.68 -9.69 -1.85
C THR A 23 4.54 -8.32 -2.53
N ASN A 24 3.52 -7.54 -2.18
CA ASN A 24 3.67 -6.08 -2.22
C ASN A 24 4.23 -5.65 -0.86
N ILE A 25 5.47 -6.06 -0.59
CA ILE A 25 6.35 -5.25 0.26
C ILE A 25 6.31 -3.86 -0.36
N LEU A 26 5.57 -2.97 0.29
CA LEU A 26 5.58 -1.55 0.01
C LEU A 26 7.05 -1.13 0.05
N VAL A 27 7.65 -1.03 -1.13
CA VAL A 27 8.92 -0.35 -1.32
C VAL A 27 8.66 1.11 -0.95
N SER A 28 8.82 1.38 0.33
CA SER A 28 9.00 2.71 0.88
C SER A 28 10.16 3.35 0.13
N GLY A 29 9.85 4.32 -0.73
CA GLY A 29 10.86 5.17 -1.37
C GLY A 29 11.11 4.94 -2.87
N GLY A 30 10.18 4.34 -3.61
CA GLY A 30 10.20 4.42 -5.07
C GLY A 30 9.98 5.87 -5.51
N LYS A 31 11.06 6.56 -5.88
CA LYS A 31 11.03 7.80 -6.66
C LYS A 31 10.25 7.53 -7.94
N HIS A 32 8.94 7.72 -7.91
CA HIS A 32 8.15 7.69 -9.14
C HIS A 32 8.47 8.97 -9.90
N GLU A 33 8.95 8.79 -11.12
CA GLU A 33 9.41 9.84 -12.04
C GLU A 33 8.25 10.62 -12.70
N ASP A 34 7.04 10.48 -12.18
CA ASP A 34 5.96 11.45 -12.34
C ASP A 34 5.98 12.36 -11.11
N LYS A 35 6.25 13.67 -11.29
CA LYS A 35 6.33 14.64 -10.19
C LYS A 35 4.95 14.85 -9.55
N ILE A 36 4.48 13.89 -8.75
CA ILE A 36 3.29 14.04 -7.92
C ILE A 36 3.53 15.25 -7.03
N LYS A 37 2.73 16.31 -7.22
CA LYS A 37 2.82 17.51 -6.41
C LYS A 37 1.98 17.32 -5.16
N TYR A 38 2.62 16.85 -4.08
CA TYR A 38 1.99 16.79 -2.77
C TYR A 38 1.65 18.21 -2.32
N THR A 39 0.35 18.44 -2.11
CA THR A 39 -0.19 19.77 -1.77
C THR A 39 -0.59 19.85 -0.30
N TYR A 40 -0.88 18.71 0.32
CA TYR A 40 -1.33 18.63 1.70
C TYR A 40 -0.77 17.38 2.38
N CYS A 41 -0.20 17.53 3.58
CA CYS A 41 0.20 16.41 4.42
C CYS A 41 -0.63 16.44 5.70
N THR A 42 -1.13 15.27 6.08
CA THR A 42 -1.90 15.10 7.32
C THR A 42 -0.98 15.06 8.54
N ASP A 43 -1.55 15.39 9.70
CA ASP A 43 -0.88 15.18 10.98
C ASP A 43 -0.80 13.70 11.38
N THR A 44 -1.52 12.82 10.66
CA THR A 44 -1.49 11.37 10.86
C THR A 44 -0.14 10.79 10.46
N LEU A 45 0.47 10.07 11.39
CA LEU A 45 1.69 9.33 11.16
C LEU A 45 1.37 8.01 10.46
N CYS A 46 2.12 7.70 9.42
CA CYS A 46 2.08 6.37 8.85
C CYS A 46 2.81 5.41 9.79
N SER A 47 2.13 4.33 10.15
CA SER A 47 2.60 3.31 11.10
C SER A 47 2.00 1.96 10.72
N ASP A 48 2.33 0.90 11.46
CA ASP A 48 1.73 -0.42 11.21
C ASP A 48 0.21 -0.43 11.33
N SER A 49 -0.34 0.51 12.11
CA SER A 49 -1.80 0.70 12.27
C SER A 49 -2.44 1.60 11.21
N TYR A 50 -1.64 2.42 10.52
CA TYR A 50 -2.10 3.35 9.49
C TYR A 50 -1.31 3.14 8.21
N LEU A 51 -1.84 2.23 7.39
CA LEU A 51 -1.17 1.70 6.21
C LEU A 51 -1.28 2.65 5.00
N PRO A 52 -0.36 2.58 4.03
CA PRO A 52 -0.37 3.46 2.86
C PRO A 52 -1.67 3.45 2.03
N HIS A 53 -2.39 2.32 1.98
CA HIS A 53 -3.69 2.26 1.30
C HIS A 53 -4.78 3.07 2.02
N MET A 54 -4.70 3.19 3.36
CA MET A 54 -5.59 4.06 4.13
C MET A 54 -5.31 5.52 3.81
N CYS A 55 -4.03 5.89 3.69
CA CYS A 55 -3.65 7.22 3.23
C CYS A 55 -4.23 7.56 1.84
N PHE A 56 -4.14 6.62 0.89
CA PHE A 56 -4.76 6.80 -0.42
C PHE A 56 -6.28 7.00 -0.32
N PHE A 57 -6.97 6.18 0.46
CA PHE A 57 -8.41 6.29 0.66
C PHE A 57 -8.81 7.64 1.30
N ASP A 58 -8.09 8.07 2.32
CA ASP A 58 -8.34 9.34 3.00
C ASP A 58 -8.11 10.53 2.04
N CYS A 59 -7.04 10.51 1.25
CA CYS A 59 -6.77 11.55 0.28
C CYS A 59 -7.82 11.59 -0.85
N THR A 60 -8.24 10.43 -1.35
CA THR A 60 -9.28 10.36 -2.40
C THR A 60 -10.66 10.77 -1.87
N SER A 61 -10.99 10.45 -0.61
CA SER A 61 -12.19 10.95 0.05
C SER A 61 -12.22 12.48 0.14
N LYS A 62 -11.03 13.09 0.29
CA LYS A 62 -10.79 14.54 0.29
C LYS A 62 -10.61 15.15 -1.12
N LYS A 63 -10.95 14.41 -2.18
CA LYS A 63 -10.87 14.85 -3.60
C LYS A 63 -9.46 15.03 -4.16
N PHE A 64 -8.43 14.46 -3.53
CA PHE A 64 -7.10 14.36 -4.15
C PHE A 64 -7.02 13.12 -5.05
N GLN A 65 -6.17 13.16 -6.08
CA GLN A 65 -6.00 12.02 -6.98
C GLN A 65 -5.19 10.88 -6.35
N THR A 66 -4.30 11.20 -5.41
CA THR A 66 -3.45 10.21 -4.75
C THR A 66 -3.08 10.61 -3.33
N GLY A 67 -2.69 9.61 -2.54
CA GLY A 67 -2.19 9.74 -1.18
C GLY A 67 -1.13 8.69 -0.91
N THR A 68 0.01 9.09 -0.36
CA THR A 68 1.06 8.15 0.05
C THR A 68 1.80 8.62 1.30
N CYS A 69 2.46 7.66 1.94
CA CYS A 69 3.29 7.88 3.11
C CYS A 69 4.69 8.30 2.68
N ILE A 70 5.07 9.55 2.98
CA ILE A 70 6.38 10.11 2.65
C ILE A 70 6.97 10.86 3.84
N VAL A 71 8.29 11.04 3.82
CA VAL A 71 9.01 11.90 4.77
C VAL A 71 9.08 13.30 4.16
N PRO A 72 8.30 14.29 4.64
CA PRO A 72 8.16 15.58 3.95
C PRO A 72 9.41 16.47 4.07
N SER A 73 10.25 16.24 5.07
CA SER A 73 11.52 16.97 5.26
C SER A 73 12.55 16.09 5.94
N PRO A 74 13.86 16.35 5.75
CA PRO A 74 14.90 15.68 6.55
C PRO A 74 14.60 15.92 8.04
N ASN A 75 14.56 14.84 8.83
CA ASN A 75 14.17 14.78 10.25
C ASN A 75 12.66 14.84 10.56
N ALA A 76 11.76 14.83 9.58
CA ALA A 76 10.33 14.63 9.83
C ALA A 76 9.97 13.14 9.88
N PRO A 77 8.93 12.77 10.64
CA PRO A 77 8.41 11.40 10.63
C PRO A 77 7.66 11.10 9.31
N LEU A 78 7.46 9.82 9.04
CA LEU A 78 6.68 9.35 7.89
C LEU A 78 5.21 9.77 8.05
N ARG A 79 4.70 10.56 7.11
CA ARG A 79 3.34 11.12 7.15
C ARG A 79 2.60 10.85 5.86
N CYS A 80 1.27 10.78 5.98
CA CYS A 80 0.42 10.68 4.81
C CYS A 80 0.30 12.05 4.11
N CYS A 81 0.67 12.10 2.84
CA CYS A 81 0.60 13.27 2.00
C CYS A 81 -0.26 13.02 0.75
N CYS A 82 -1.17 13.95 0.49
CA CYS A 82 -2.08 13.96 -0.63
C CYS A 82 -1.54 14.83 -1.76
N GLY A 83 -1.69 14.35 -2.98
CA GLY A 83 -1.21 15.01 -4.19
C GLY A 83 -2.18 14.89 -5.34
N ASN A 84 -1.95 15.73 -6.33
CA ASN A 84 -2.58 15.64 -7.65
C ASN A 84 -1.46 15.48 -8.69
N LEU A 85 -1.80 14.85 -9.83
CA LEU A 85 -0.96 14.87 -11.03
C LEU A 85 -0.82 16.30 -11.56
#